data_AF-A0A973SLA2-F1
#
_entry.id   AF-A0A973SLA2-F1
#
_cell.length_a   1.000
_cell.length_b   1.000
_cell.length_c   1.000
_cell.angle_alpha   90.00
_cell.angle_beta   90.00
_cell.angle_gamma   90.00
#
_symmetry.space_group_name_H-M   'P 1'
#
loop_
_entity.id
_entity.type
_entity.pdbx_description
1 polymer ?
#
loop_
_entity_poly.entity_id
_entity_poly.type
_entity_poly.pdbx_seq_one_letter_code
_entity_poly.pdbx_strand_id
1 'polypeptide(L)'
;MNAQIYLEEFAEPPGYLDFARVGPLSRAVASRLASVAAMRVDGMPLDRLAGYADAARDSAALLLGAAAHEVSFVSSTSHGLFAAAAAVRGDGVVLVPRGEFPANVYPWLRFQGRGGPRVRFVDAPRLTPEVLAVHLDPSVRALTVSAVDALTGYRAPLGALKEVLGPGRVLVVDAIQGLGAVPLEVEAADVLACGGQKWLRAGWGTALLLIRDRVAHLLEPGLGGWSGIKDPDLGGWSGQKDAEERLPRTEPLPGAVAHTVTNPDYAAVAALGTALD
;
A
#
# COMPACT_ATOMS: atom_id res chain seq x y z
N MET A 1 -21.32 10.64 8.34
CA MET A 1 -21.97 11.06 7.08
C MET A 1 -23.49 11.03 7.25
N ASN A 2 -24.20 12.06 6.81
CA ASN A 2 -25.67 12.07 6.79
C ASN A 2 -26.16 11.22 5.60
N ALA A 3 -27.27 10.49 5.76
CA ALA A 3 -27.88 9.66 4.71
C ALA A 3 -28.13 10.44 3.40
N GLN A 4 -28.46 11.72 3.48
CA GLN A 4 -28.65 12.58 2.31
C GLN A 4 -27.36 12.71 1.47
N ILE A 5 -26.23 12.98 2.13
CA ILE A 5 -24.91 13.09 1.49
C ILE A 5 -24.52 11.75 0.84
N TYR A 6 -24.82 10.62 1.51
CA TYR A 6 -24.59 9.31 0.93
C TYR A 6 -25.37 9.11 -0.37
N LEU A 7 -26.67 9.44 -0.38
CA LEU A 7 -27.52 9.24 -1.57
C LEU A 7 -27.20 10.20 -2.72
N GLU A 8 -26.57 11.34 -2.43
CA GLU A 8 -26.04 12.24 -3.44
C GLU A 8 -24.83 11.63 -4.15
N GLU A 9 -23.91 11.04 -3.37
CA GLU A 9 -22.66 10.49 -3.90
C GLU A 9 -22.79 9.07 -4.46
N PHE A 10 -23.75 8.28 -3.99
CA PHE A 10 -23.79 6.86 -4.25
C PHE A 10 -25.13 6.41 -4.82
N ALA A 11 -25.06 5.55 -5.83
CA ALA A 11 -26.19 5.17 -6.67
C ALA A 11 -26.29 3.65 -6.88
N GLU A 12 -25.77 2.86 -5.95
CA GLU A 12 -25.88 1.40 -6.01
C GLU A 12 -27.35 0.97 -6.00
N PRO A 13 -27.68 -0.13 -6.71
CA PRO A 13 -29.04 -0.65 -6.66
C PRO A 13 -29.41 -1.05 -5.22
N PRO A 14 -30.68 -0.91 -4.82
CA PRO A 14 -31.17 -1.44 -3.56
C PRO A 14 -30.77 -2.91 -3.39
N GLY A 15 -30.23 -3.25 -2.22
CA GLY A 15 -29.76 -4.61 -1.91
C GLY A 15 -28.33 -4.93 -2.37
N TYR A 16 -27.54 -3.94 -2.79
CA TYR A 16 -26.11 -4.16 -3.03
C TYR A 16 -25.36 -4.46 -1.72
N LEU A 17 -24.80 -5.67 -1.60
CA LEU A 17 -24.11 -6.15 -0.39
C LEU A 17 -22.70 -6.68 -0.67
N ASP A 18 -22.13 -6.35 -1.83
CA ASP A 18 -20.90 -6.97 -2.36
C ASP A 18 -19.65 -6.04 -2.30
N PHE A 19 -19.68 -5.05 -1.41
CA PHE A 19 -18.59 -4.06 -1.20
C PHE A 19 -17.24 -4.73 -0.87
N ALA A 20 -17.28 -5.87 -0.17
CA ALA A 20 -16.11 -6.68 0.17
C ALA A 20 -15.45 -7.35 -1.05
N ARG A 21 -16.10 -7.34 -2.22
CA ARG A 21 -15.54 -7.77 -3.50
C ARG A 21 -15.20 -6.56 -4.38
N VAL A 22 -16.17 -5.66 -4.59
CA VAL A 22 -16.01 -4.41 -5.34
C VAL A 22 -16.89 -3.33 -4.71
N GLY A 23 -16.34 -2.16 -4.43
CA GLY A 23 -17.11 -0.99 -4.04
C GLY A 23 -17.47 -0.16 -5.27
N PRO A 24 -18.75 0.13 -5.54
CA PRO A 24 -19.12 1.05 -6.62
C PRO A 24 -18.49 2.42 -6.41
N LEU A 25 -18.16 3.16 -7.46
CA LEU A 25 -17.56 4.49 -7.32
C LEU A 25 -18.56 5.49 -6.74
N SER A 26 -18.07 6.55 -6.07
CA SER A 26 -18.88 7.75 -5.87
C SER A 26 -19.06 8.52 -7.18
N ARG A 27 -20.08 9.38 -7.24
CA ARG A 27 -20.23 10.34 -8.34
C ARG A 27 -19.03 11.25 -8.44
N ALA A 28 -18.50 11.74 -7.32
CA ALA A 28 -17.30 12.55 -7.30
C ALA A 28 -16.09 11.83 -7.94
N VAL A 29 -15.87 10.55 -7.59
CA VAL A 29 -14.77 9.74 -8.16
C VAL A 29 -14.96 9.52 -9.66
N ALA A 30 -16.17 9.17 -10.10
CA ALA A 30 -16.47 9.01 -11.53
C ALA A 30 -16.27 10.32 -12.31
N SER A 31 -16.73 11.45 -11.75
CA SER A 31 -16.55 12.77 -12.34
C SER A 31 -15.07 13.16 -12.41
N ARG A 32 -14.28 12.83 -11.37
CA ARG A 32 -12.83 13.11 -11.35
C ARG A 32 -12.10 12.34 -12.44
N LEU A 33 -12.38 11.05 -12.60
CA LEU A 33 -11.79 10.23 -13.66
C LEU A 33 -12.09 10.82 -15.05
N ALA A 34 -13.35 11.15 -15.31
CA ALA A 34 -13.77 11.77 -16.57
C ALA A 34 -13.08 13.13 -16.80
N SER A 35 -12.98 13.96 -15.76
CA SER A 35 -12.31 15.26 -15.84
C SER A 35 -10.83 15.13 -16.15
N VAL A 36 -10.09 14.23 -15.50
CA VAL A 36 -8.66 14.07 -15.77
C VAL A 36 -8.44 13.50 -17.18
N ALA A 37 -9.31 12.58 -17.63
CA ALA A 37 -9.26 12.08 -18.99
C ALA A 37 -9.46 13.19 -20.04
N ALA A 38 -10.44 14.08 -19.84
CA ALA A 38 -10.67 15.23 -20.71
C ALA A 38 -9.46 16.18 -20.72
N MET A 39 -8.88 16.49 -19.55
CA MET A 39 -7.69 17.34 -19.44
C MET A 39 -6.49 16.79 -20.22
N ARG A 40 -6.35 15.46 -20.32
CA ARG A 40 -5.29 14.82 -21.11
C ARG A 40 -5.50 14.97 -22.61
N VAL A 41 -6.74 15.01 -23.09
CA VAL A 41 -7.06 15.29 -24.51
C VAL A 41 -6.63 16.70 -24.87
N ASP A 42 -6.82 17.65 -23.96
CA ASP A 42 -6.46 19.06 -24.15
C ASP A 42 -4.95 19.35 -23.98
N GLY A 43 -4.14 18.30 -23.75
CA GLY A 43 -2.69 18.44 -23.59
C GLY A 43 -2.27 19.09 -22.28
N MET A 44 -3.06 18.93 -21.20
CA MET A 44 -2.75 19.54 -19.91
C MET A 44 -1.31 19.24 -19.44
N PRO A 45 -0.57 20.26 -18.98
CA PRO A 45 0.76 20.11 -18.41
C PRO A 45 0.83 19.09 -17.25
N LEU A 46 1.95 18.37 -17.15
CA LEU A 46 2.16 17.31 -16.15
C LEU A 46 2.23 17.83 -14.71
N ASP A 47 2.69 19.06 -14.50
CA ASP A 47 2.76 19.72 -13.19
C ASP A 47 1.38 19.87 -12.53
N ARG A 48 0.34 20.20 -13.32
CA ARG A 48 -1.04 20.21 -12.81
C ARG A 48 -1.53 18.84 -12.40
N LEU A 49 -1.13 17.79 -13.11
CA LEU A 49 -1.47 16.41 -12.76
C LEU A 49 -0.73 15.94 -11.51
N ALA A 50 0.53 16.35 -11.36
CA ALA A 50 1.31 16.13 -10.14
C ALA A 50 0.65 16.78 -8.92
N GLY A 51 0.05 17.96 -9.08
CA GLY A 51 -0.73 18.60 -8.01
C GLY A 51 -1.89 17.75 -7.47
N TYR A 52 -2.55 16.94 -8.31
CA TYR A 52 -3.55 15.98 -7.84
C TYR A 52 -2.93 14.82 -7.05
N ALA A 53 -1.73 14.39 -7.43
CA ALA A 53 -1.02 13.36 -6.69
C ALA A 53 -0.54 13.85 -5.32
N ASP A 54 -0.14 15.12 -5.21
CA ASP A 54 0.23 15.73 -3.95
C ASP A 54 -0.98 15.87 -3.02
N ALA A 55 -2.09 16.41 -3.52
CA ALA A 55 -3.33 16.50 -2.75
C ALA A 55 -3.83 15.13 -2.28
N ALA A 56 -3.83 14.12 -3.16
CA ALA A 56 -4.20 12.76 -2.80
C ALA A 56 -3.29 12.16 -1.71
N ARG A 57 -2.01 12.54 -1.71
CA ARG A 57 -1.03 12.05 -0.73
C ARG A 57 -1.26 12.69 0.64
N ASP A 58 -1.62 13.96 0.67
CA ASP A 58 -1.99 14.65 1.91
C ASP A 58 -3.26 14.03 2.53
N SER A 59 -4.29 13.75 1.74
CA SER A 59 -5.51 13.09 2.21
C SER A 59 -5.23 11.67 2.71
N ALA A 60 -4.39 10.92 2.00
CA ALA A 60 -3.96 9.59 2.44
C ALA A 60 -3.13 9.62 3.73
N ALA A 61 -2.20 10.58 3.84
CA ALA A 61 -1.39 10.78 5.03
C ALA A 61 -2.24 11.13 6.25
N LEU A 62 -3.27 11.97 6.07
CA LEU A 62 -4.24 12.29 7.11
C LEU A 62 -5.04 11.06 7.55
N LEU A 63 -5.56 10.27 6.59
CA LEU A 63 -6.30 9.04 6.89
C LEU A 63 -5.44 8.02 7.65
N LEU A 64 -4.16 7.93 7.31
CA LEU A 64 -3.23 6.93 7.84
C LEU A 64 -2.48 7.39 9.10
N GLY A 65 -2.59 8.66 9.50
CA GLY A 65 -1.78 9.22 10.59
C GLY A 65 -0.28 9.20 10.26
N ALA A 66 0.09 9.47 9.01
CA ALA A 66 1.44 9.31 8.50
C ALA A 66 2.04 10.63 7.99
N ALA A 67 3.36 10.67 7.83
CA ALA A 67 3.99 11.73 7.05
C ALA A 67 3.77 11.47 5.55
N ALA A 68 3.73 12.52 4.72
CA ALA A 68 3.47 12.39 3.30
C ALA A 68 4.47 11.42 2.61
N HIS A 69 5.76 11.47 2.92
CA HIS A 69 6.78 10.60 2.32
C HIS A 69 6.66 9.12 2.77
N GLU A 70 5.97 8.84 3.87
CA GLU A 70 5.64 7.47 4.29
C GLU A 70 4.54 6.86 3.40
N VAL A 71 3.90 7.65 2.53
CA VAL A 71 2.79 7.22 1.67
C VAL A 71 3.18 7.26 0.18
N SER A 72 2.87 6.17 -0.51
CA SER A 72 3.06 6.01 -1.95
C SER A 72 1.83 5.40 -2.60
N PHE A 73 1.74 5.55 -3.93
CA PHE A 73 0.64 5.01 -4.72
C PHE A 73 1.11 3.84 -5.57
N VAL A 74 0.35 2.74 -5.47
CA VAL A 74 0.56 1.54 -6.28
C VAL A 74 -0.75 1.15 -6.96
N SER A 75 -0.72 0.15 -7.84
CA SER A 75 -1.86 -0.18 -8.70
C SER A 75 -2.87 -1.16 -8.07
N SER A 76 -2.52 -1.80 -6.95
CA SER A 76 -3.37 -2.75 -6.23
C SER A 76 -2.77 -3.09 -4.85
N THR A 77 -3.57 -3.66 -3.94
CA THR A 77 -3.05 -4.29 -2.71
C THR A 77 -1.93 -5.27 -3.03
N SER A 78 -2.12 -6.14 -4.03
CA SER A 78 -1.12 -7.13 -4.44
C SER A 78 0.21 -6.48 -4.78
N HIS A 79 0.20 -5.38 -5.53
CA HIS A 79 1.43 -4.64 -5.85
C HIS A 79 2.12 -4.15 -4.56
N GLY A 80 1.37 -3.52 -3.64
CA GLY A 80 1.92 -3.09 -2.35
C GLY A 80 2.54 -4.24 -1.54
N LEU A 81 1.88 -5.40 -1.50
CA LEU A 81 2.39 -6.59 -0.82
C LEU A 81 3.62 -7.21 -1.51
N PHE A 82 3.69 -7.15 -2.85
CA PHE A 82 4.90 -7.51 -3.60
C PHE A 82 6.05 -6.55 -3.29
N ALA A 83 5.79 -5.24 -3.19
CA ALA A 83 6.79 -4.26 -2.81
C ALA A 83 7.29 -4.52 -1.37
N ALA A 84 6.38 -4.81 -0.43
CA ALA A 84 6.72 -5.16 0.95
C ALA A 84 7.60 -6.43 1.03
N ALA A 85 7.19 -7.51 0.36
CA ALA A 85 7.93 -8.76 0.36
C ALA A 85 9.30 -8.66 -0.34
N ALA A 86 9.42 -7.82 -1.37
CA ALA A 86 10.70 -7.52 -2.02
C ALA A 86 11.63 -6.68 -1.12
N ALA A 87 11.04 -5.84 -0.26
CA ALA A 87 11.76 -4.91 0.59
C ALA A 87 12.35 -5.57 1.84
N VAL A 88 11.66 -6.57 2.41
CA VAL A 88 12.19 -7.37 3.52
C VAL A 88 13.23 -8.33 2.97
N ARG A 89 14.52 -7.99 3.14
CA ARG A 89 15.64 -8.80 2.66
C ARG A 89 16.35 -9.58 3.76
N GLY A 90 17.11 -10.58 3.31
CA GLY A 90 18.08 -11.29 4.11
C GLY A 90 17.56 -12.60 4.72
N ASP A 91 18.47 -13.27 5.41
CA ASP A 91 18.19 -14.52 6.09
C ASP A 91 17.23 -14.30 7.27
N GLY A 92 16.23 -15.18 7.38
CA GLY A 92 15.23 -15.12 8.44
C GLY A 92 13.92 -15.78 8.04
N VAL A 93 12.88 -15.44 8.79
CA VAL A 93 11.54 -16.00 8.64
C VAL A 93 10.49 -14.88 8.58
N VAL A 94 9.56 -14.99 7.63
CA VAL A 94 8.28 -14.30 7.66
C VAL A 94 7.20 -15.27 8.15
N LEU A 95 6.43 -14.85 9.14
CA LEU A 95 5.25 -15.57 9.61
C LEU A 95 4.06 -15.22 8.72
N VAL A 96 3.38 -16.24 8.21
CA VAL A 96 2.21 -16.11 7.32
C VAL A 96 1.08 -17.00 7.86
N PRO A 97 -0.03 -16.46 8.36
CA PRO A 97 -1.19 -17.28 8.72
C PRO A 97 -1.68 -18.11 7.52
N ARG A 98 -2.00 -19.39 7.72
CA ARG A 98 -2.39 -20.28 6.60
C ARG A 98 -3.68 -19.83 5.90
N GLY A 99 -4.56 -19.15 6.62
CA GLY A 99 -5.81 -18.60 6.09
C GLY A 99 -5.68 -17.31 5.29
N GLU A 100 -4.46 -16.75 5.15
CA GLU A 100 -4.26 -15.49 4.41
C GLU A 100 -4.78 -15.57 2.98
N PHE A 101 -5.34 -14.45 2.52
CA PHE A 101 -5.75 -14.33 1.13
C PHE A 101 -4.54 -14.50 0.21
N PRO A 102 -4.66 -15.16 -0.97
CA PRO A 102 -3.50 -15.49 -1.80
C PRO A 102 -2.61 -14.30 -2.18
N ALA A 103 -3.16 -13.10 -2.33
CA ALA A 103 -2.40 -11.89 -2.58
C ALA A 103 -1.38 -11.57 -1.48
N ASN A 104 -1.61 -12.01 -0.24
CA ASN A 104 -0.71 -11.86 0.90
C ASN A 104 0.14 -13.12 1.19
N VAL A 105 0.10 -14.13 0.32
CA VAL A 105 0.90 -15.36 0.44
C VAL A 105 1.92 -15.45 -0.69
N TYR A 106 1.48 -15.27 -1.93
CA TYR A 106 2.33 -15.43 -3.12
C TYR A 106 3.55 -14.49 -3.17
N PRO A 107 3.49 -13.22 -2.71
CA PRO A 107 4.67 -12.37 -2.64
C PRO A 107 5.82 -13.02 -1.87
N TRP A 108 5.53 -13.53 -0.67
CA TRP A 108 6.53 -14.14 0.20
C TRP A 108 7.09 -15.44 -0.37
N LEU A 109 6.22 -16.28 -0.93
CA LEU A 109 6.66 -17.50 -1.64
C LEU A 109 7.55 -17.17 -2.85
N ARG A 110 7.30 -16.06 -3.54
CA ARG A 110 8.06 -15.65 -4.72
C ARG A 110 9.47 -15.19 -4.37
N PHE A 111 9.63 -14.48 -3.25
CA PHE A 111 10.92 -13.92 -2.83
C PHE A 111 11.72 -14.82 -1.88
N GLN A 112 11.09 -15.83 -1.27
CA GLN A 112 11.82 -16.90 -0.59
C GLN A 112 12.83 -17.55 -1.54
N GLY A 113 14.09 -17.62 -1.14
CA GLY A 113 15.18 -18.15 -1.97
C GLY A 113 15.64 -17.21 -3.10
N ARG A 114 15.11 -15.98 -3.14
CA ARG A 114 15.50 -14.91 -4.08
C ARG A 114 15.89 -13.62 -3.34
N GLY A 115 16.45 -13.77 -2.15
CA GLY A 115 16.89 -12.67 -1.29
C GLY A 115 15.88 -12.21 -0.23
N GLY A 116 14.66 -12.75 -0.25
CA GLY A 116 13.67 -12.57 0.83
C GLY A 116 13.69 -13.70 1.88
N PRO A 117 13.02 -13.51 3.02
CA PRO A 117 13.00 -14.46 4.13
C PRO A 117 12.30 -15.77 3.76
N ARG A 118 12.54 -16.82 4.56
CA ARG A 118 11.79 -18.08 4.46
C ARG A 118 10.36 -17.89 4.96
N VAL A 119 9.40 -18.52 4.29
CA VAL A 119 8.00 -18.54 4.71
C VAL A 119 7.81 -19.61 5.76
N ARG A 120 7.31 -19.23 6.93
CA ARG A 120 6.78 -20.15 7.92
C ARG A 120 5.29 -19.91 8.09
N PHE A 121 4.52 -20.91 7.71
CA PHE A 121 3.08 -20.85 7.92
C PHE A 121 2.73 -20.99 9.40
N VAL A 122 1.75 -20.20 9.84
CA VAL A 122 1.15 -20.28 11.17
C VAL A 122 -0.17 -21.01 11.06
N ASP A 123 -0.25 -22.17 11.70
CA ASP A 123 -1.39 -23.07 11.70
C ASP A 123 -2.33 -22.75 12.85
N ALA A 124 -3.26 -21.82 12.62
CA ALA A 124 -4.31 -21.48 13.57
C ALA A 124 -5.57 -20.99 12.85
N PRO A 125 -6.78 -21.19 13.43
CA PRO A 125 -8.02 -20.63 12.87
C PRO A 125 -8.00 -19.11 12.76
N ARG A 126 -7.31 -18.44 13.70
CA ARG A 126 -7.14 -16.99 13.80
C ARG A 126 -5.76 -16.69 14.36
N LEU A 127 -5.13 -15.63 13.86
CA LEU A 127 -3.89 -15.14 14.46
C LEU A 127 -4.23 -14.27 15.67
N THR A 128 -3.98 -14.79 16.86
CA THR A 128 -4.06 -14.04 18.13
C THR A 128 -2.65 -13.74 18.65
N PRO A 129 -2.50 -12.81 19.62
CA PRO A 129 -1.21 -12.56 20.26
C PRO A 129 -0.59 -13.81 20.91
N GLU A 130 -1.41 -14.68 21.51
CA GLU A 130 -0.97 -15.93 22.14
C GLU A 130 -0.46 -16.93 21.09
N VAL A 131 -1.17 -17.06 19.97
CA VAL A 131 -0.71 -17.87 18.83
C VAL A 131 0.61 -17.32 18.31
N LEU A 132 0.69 -16.01 18.07
CA LEU A 132 1.90 -15.37 17.57
C LEU A 132 3.10 -15.67 18.48
N ALA A 133 2.94 -15.50 19.80
CA ALA A 133 4.01 -15.70 20.78
C ALA A 133 4.68 -17.09 20.69
N VAL A 134 3.89 -18.14 20.45
CA VAL A 134 4.40 -19.52 20.31
C VAL A 134 5.26 -19.70 19.05
N HIS A 135 5.05 -18.88 18.03
CA HIS A 135 5.78 -18.92 16.76
C HIS A 135 6.95 -17.92 16.67
N LEU A 136 7.20 -17.14 17.72
CA LEU A 136 8.30 -16.17 17.74
C LEU A 136 9.62 -16.83 18.15
N ASP A 137 10.67 -16.51 17.41
CA ASP A 137 12.05 -16.82 17.73
C ASP A 137 12.98 -15.75 17.11
N PRO A 138 14.29 -15.75 17.42
CA PRO A 138 15.22 -14.72 16.90
C PRO A 138 15.34 -14.65 15.38
N SER A 139 14.93 -15.68 14.62
CA SER A 139 14.96 -15.68 13.16
C SER A 139 13.77 -14.96 12.53
N VAL A 140 12.70 -14.68 13.28
CA VAL A 140 11.53 -13.96 12.76
C VAL A 140 11.90 -12.51 12.46
N ARG A 141 11.69 -12.11 11.20
CA ARG A 141 11.94 -10.76 10.69
C ARG A 141 10.67 -9.98 10.39
N ALA A 142 9.61 -10.70 10.02
CA ALA A 142 8.34 -10.08 9.68
C ALA A 142 7.15 -10.98 10.04
N LEU A 143 6.02 -10.33 10.25
CA LEU A 143 4.70 -10.94 10.27
C LEU A 143 3.88 -10.26 9.17
N THR A 144 3.23 -11.05 8.32
CA THR A 144 2.19 -10.53 7.42
C THR A 144 0.81 -10.96 7.91
N VAL A 145 -0.17 -10.07 7.86
CA VAL A 145 -1.54 -10.37 8.28
C VAL A 145 -2.56 -9.51 7.54
N SER A 146 -3.72 -10.09 7.23
CA SER A 146 -4.90 -9.32 6.81
C SER A 146 -5.52 -8.61 8.02
N ALA A 147 -5.71 -7.29 7.94
CA ALA A 147 -6.40 -6.51 8.97
C ALA A 147 -7.80 -7.06 9.27
N VAL A 148 -8.49 -7.46 8.20
CA VAL A 148 -9.78 -8.14 8.26
C VAL A 148 -9.71 -9.32 7.31
N ASP A 149 -9.94 -10.52 7.84
CA ASP A 149 -9.97 -11.74 7.05
C ASP A 149 -11.12 -11.70 6.02
N ALA A 150 -10.80 -11.92 4.74
CA ALA A 150 -11.74 -11.74 3.65
C ALA A 150 -12.88 -12.78 3.62
N LEU A 151 -12.73 -13.92 4.31
CA LEU A 151 -13.72 -14.99 4.33
C LEU A 151 -14.58 -14.94 5.59
N THR A 152 -13.96 -14.74 6.74
CA THR A 152 -14.57 -14.85 8.07
C THR A 152 -14.92 -13.50 8.68
N GLY A 153 -14.39 -12.40 8.14
CA GLY A 153 -14.53 -11.06 8.71
C GLY A 153 -13.79 -10.88 10.04
N TYR A 154 -12.91 -11.81 10.43
CA TYR A 154 -12.13 -11.70 11.65
C TYR A 154 -11.22 -10.46 11.58
N ARG A 155 -11.35 -9.57 12.56
CA ARG A 155 -10.51 -8.38 12.71
C ARG A 155 -9.27 -8.74 13.52
N ALA A 156 -8.11 -8.68 12.91
CA ALA A 156 -6.85 -8.93 13.59
C ALA A 156 -6.59 -7.82 14.63
N PRO A 157 -6.20 -8.16 15.88
CA PRO A 157 -5.89 -7.16 16.90
C PRO A 157 -4.47 -6.60 16.64
N LEU A 158 -4.34 -5.70 15.66
CA LEU A 158 -3.06 -5.26 15.12
C LEU A 158 -2.16 -4.65 16.20
N GLY A 159 -2.71 -3.87 17.13
CA GLY A 159 -1.95 -3.30 18.26
C GLY A 159 -1.32 -4.39 19.12
N ALA A 160 -2.12 -5.34 19.59
CA ALA A 160 -1.65 -6.46 20.41
C ALA A 160 -0.68 -7.39 19.65
N LEU A 161 -0.90 -7.61 18.35
CA LEU A 161 0.03 -8.36 17.50
C LEU A 161 1.37 -7.62 17.37
N LYS A 162 1.36 -6.29 17.21
CA LYS A 162 2.57 -5.47 17.13
C LYS A 162 3.34 -5.47 18.44
N GLU A 163 2.65 -5.40 19.57
CA GLU A 163 3.26 -5.50 20.91
C GLU A 163 3.98 -6.83 21.09
N VAL A 164 3.32 -7.96 20.79
CA VAL A 164 3.93 -9.30 20.89
C VAL A 164 5.05 -9.49 19.87
N LEU A 165 4.88 -8.99 18.64
CA LEU A 165 5.92 -9.06 17.61
C LEU A 165 7.20 -8.34 18.07
N GLY A 166 7.04 -7.20 18.76
CA GLY A 166 8.13 -6.42 19.32
C GLY A 166 8.90 -5.56 18.29
N PRO A 167 9.91 -4.82 18.75
CA PRO A 167 10.76 -4.00 17.88
C PRO A 167 11.72 -4.83 17.03
N GLY A 168 12.28 -4.24 15.98
CA GLY A 168 13.25 -4.89 15.09
C GLY A 168 12.65 -5.89 14.10
N ARG A 169 11.31 -6.02 14.08
CA ARG A 169 10.53 -6.84 13.16
C ARG A 169 9.45 -6.01 12.50
N VAL A 170 9.09 -6.37 11.27
CA VAL A 170 8.15 -5.63 10.43
C VAL A 170 6.76 -6.28 10.49
N LEU A 171 5.74 -5.50 10.85
CA LEU A 171 4.33 -5.87 10.69
C LEU A 171 3.82 -5.36 9.34
N VAL A 172 3.58 -6.29 8.42
CA VAL A 172 2.99 -6.02 7.10
C VAL A 172 1.49 -6.30 7.16
N VAL A 173 0.68 -5.32 6.79
CA VAL A 173 -0.78 -5.39 6.89
C VAL A 173 -1.43 -5.28 5.51
N ASP A 174 -2.18 -6.33 5.12
CA ASP A 174 -3.17 -6.22 4.05
C ASP A 174 -4.44 -5.59 4.64
N ALA A 175 -4.70 -4.33 4.28
CA ALA A 175 -5.82 -3.56 4.81
C ALA A 175 -7.04 -3.53 3.88
N ILE A 176 -7.07 -4.32 2.80
CA ILE A 176 -8.07 -4.23 1.72
C ILE A 176 -9.51 -4.47 2.18
N GLN A 177 -9.72 -5.16 3.29
CA GLN A 177 -11.04 -5.41 3.89
C GLN A 177 -11.31 -4.57 5.15
N GLY A 178 -10.31 -3.80 5.62
CA GLY A 178 -10.39 -3.04 6.86
C GLY A 178 -10.46 -1.54 6.66
N LEU A 179 -9.54 -0.98 5.86
CA LEU A 179 -9.42 0.47 5.69
C LEU A 179 -10.64 1.03 4.95
N GLY A 180 -11.28 2.05 5.54
CA GLY A 180 -12.54 2.62 5.06
C GLY A 180 -13.80 1.83 5.44
N ALA A 181 -13.67 0.61 5.97
CA ALA A 181 -14.81 -0.23 6.37
C ALA A 181 -15.06 -0.22 7.89
N VAL A 182 -13.97 -0.32 8.66
CA VAL A 182 -14.00 -0.43 10.12
C VAL A 182 -12.88 0.42 10.73
N PRO A 183 -12.99 0.82 12.01
CA PRO A 183 -11.86 1.41 12.72
C PRO A 183 -10.66 0.47 12.68
N LEU A 184 -9.50 0.98 12.28
CA LEU A 184 -8.28 0.22 12.14
C LEU A 184 -7.16 0.84 12.97
N GLU A 185 -6.39 0.02 13.68
CA GLU A 185 -5.21 0.44 14.44
C GLU A 185 -4.02 0.68 13.49
N VAL A 186 -4.16 1.65 12.56
CA VAL A 186 -3.18 1.91 11.48
C VAL A 186 -1.78 2.18 12.03
N GLU A 187 -1.68 2.81 13.20
CA GLU A 187 -0.40 3.07 13.88
C GLU A 187 0.41 1.81 14.16
N ALA A 188 -0.24 0.67 14.37
CA ALA A 188 0.44 -0.61 14.60
C ALA A 188 1.13 -1.15 13.34
N ALA A 189 0.60 -0.83 12.15
CA ALA A 189 1.15 -1.29 10.88
C ALA A 189 2.47 -0.57 10.54
N ASP A 190 3.52 -1.33 10.26
CA ASP A 190 4.79 -0.77 9.79
C ASP A 190 4.80 -0.61 8.27
N VAL A 191 4.17 -1.58 7.59
CA VAL A 191 3.87 -1.53 6.16
C VAL A 191 2.39 -1.84 6.00
N LEU A 192 1.67 -1.04 5.21
CA LEU A 192 0.24 -1.28 4.92
C LEU A 192 -0.01 -1.14 3.42
N ALA A 193 -0.76 -2.10 2.87
CA ALA A 193 -1.23 -2.05 1.48
C ALA A 193 -2.76 -2.06 1.45
N CYS A 194 -3.37 -1.15 0.69
CA CYS A 194 -4.82 -1.13 0.50
C CYS A 194 -5.20 -0.63 -0.89
N GLY A 195 -5.73 -1.52 -1.72
CA GLY A 195 -6.41 -1.19 -2.98
C GLY A 195 -7.68 -0.37 -2.78
N GLY A 196 -7.95 0.52 -3.73
CA GLY A 196 -9.10 1.42 -3.65
C GLY A 196 -10.39 0.85 -4.21
N GLN A 197 -10.37 -0.33 -4.85
CA GLN A 197 -11.52 -0.90 -5.54
C GLN A 197 -12.61 -1.50 -4.64
N LYS A 198 -12.40 -1.54 -3.31
CA LYS A 198 -13.35 -2.07 -2.33
C LYS A 198 -13.93 -0.94 -1.47
N TRP A 199 -13.62 -0.93 -0.19
CA TRP A 199 -14.22 -0.03 0.79
C TRP A 199 -13.84 1.44 0.63
N LEU A 200 -12.67 1.72 0.05
CA LEU A 200 -12.29 3.08 -0.33
C LEU A 200 -13.00 3.58 -1.60
N ARG A 201 -13.57 2.68 -2.41
CA ARG A 201 -14.42 3.03 -3.57
C ARG A 201 -13.78 3.98 -4.60
N ALA A 202 -12.46 3.97 -4.71
CA ALA A 202 -11.68 4.74 -5.68
C ALA A 202 -11.54 4.05 -7.05
N GLY A 203 -11.91 2.77 -7.13
CA GLY A 203 -11.85 1.98 -8.36
C GLY A 203 -10.57 1.18 -8.55
N TRP A 204 -10.53 0.41 -9.64
CA TRP A 204 -9.38 -0.42 -9.99
C TRP A 204 -8.17 0.42 -10.40
N GLY A 205 -6.97 -0.14 -10.25
CA GLY A 205 -5.73 0.56 -10.56
C GLY A 205 -5.28 1.56 -9.49
N THR A 206 -6.00 1.64 -8.37
CA THR A 206 -5.69 2.50 -7.23
C THR A 206 -5.29 1.67 -6.01
N ALA A 207 -4.26 2.11 -5.29
CA ALA A 207 -3.91 1.56 -3.98
C ALA A 207 -2.96 2.49 -3.22
N LEU A 208 -3.05 2.42 -1.90
CA LEU A 208 -2.13 3.02 -0.95
C LEU A 208 -1.05 2.00 -0.56
N LEU A 209 0.18 2.49 -0.45
CA LEU A 209 1.29 1.82 0.22
C LEU A 209 1.84 2.75 1.31
N LEU A 210 1.78 2.31 2.56
CA LEU A 210 2.40 2.95 3.71
C LEU A 210 3.68 2.20 4.05
N ILE A 211 4.77 2.92 4.31
CA ILE A 211 6.00 2.39 4.92
C ILE A 211 6.47 3.38 5.97
N ARG A 212 6.49 2.95 7.23
CA ARG A 212 6.88 3.80 8.36
C ARG A 212 8.38 3.99 8.43
N ASP A 213 8.82 5.21 8.76
CA ASP A 213 10.24 5.54 8.92
C ASP A 213 10.93 4.64 9.98
N ARG A 214 10.19 4.29 11.03
CA ARG A 214 10.69 3.41 12.12
C ARG A 214 11.12 2.02 11.65
N VAL A 215 10.70 1.56 10.48
CA VAL A 215 11.16 0.30 9.87
C VAL A 215 11.95 0.49 8.58
N ALA A 216 12.09 1.71 8.06
CA ALA A 216 12.76 1.95 6.79
C ALA A 216 14.19 1.39 6.75
N HIS A 217 14.91 1.46 7.87
CA HIS A 217 16.26 0.88 8.02
C HIS A 217 16.31 -0.67 8.00
N LEU A 218 15.16 -1.34 8.10
CA LEU A 218 15.03 -2.81 7.98
C LEU A 218 14.62 -3.22 6.57
N LEU A 219 14.40 -2.26 5.67
CA LEU A 219 13.85 -2.45 4.34
C LEU A 219 14.84 -1.94 3.29
N GLU A 220 14.85 -2.58 2.13
CA GLU A 220 15.48 -2.05 0.92
C GLU A 220 14.41 -1.73 -0.14
N PRO A 221 14.60 -0.74 -1.03
CA PRO A 221 13.65 -0.45 -2.12
C PRO A 221 13.63 -1.54 -3.21
N GLY A 222 13.13 -2.74 -2.88
CA GLY A 222 13.25 -3.94 -3.72
C GLY A 222 12.56 -3.85 -5.09
N LEU A 223 11.50 -3.04 -5.21
CA LEU A 223 10.84 -2.70 -6.47
C LEU A 223 10.98 -1.20 -6.81
N GLY A 224 11.97 -0.49 -6.24
CA GLY A 224 12.20 0.93 -6.53
C GLY A 224 12.75 1.15 -7.94
N GLY A 225 12.25 2.17 -8.62
CA GLY A 225 12.71 2.62 -9.93
C GLY A 225 13.09 4.10 -9.92
N TRP A 226 13.24 4.71 -11.10
CA TRP A 226 13.81 6.05 -11.26
C TRP A 226 13.06 7.16 -10.50
N SER A 227 11.76 6.99 -10.27
CA SER A 227 10.93 7.96 -9.52
C SER A 227 11.14 7.89 -8.00
N GLY A 228 11.72 6.81 -7.49
CA GLY A 228 11.95 6.58 -6.06
C GLY A 228 13.32 7.04 -5.58
N ILE A 229 14.02 7.79 -6.40
CA ILE A 229 15.44 8.08 -6.27
C ILE A 229 15.65 9.59 -6.22
N LYS A 230 16.56 10.06 -5.37
CA LYS A 230 16.92 11.47 -5.28
C LYS A 230 17.75 11.87 -6.51
N ASP A 231 17.36 12.98 -7.14
CA ASP A 231 18.01 13.56 -8.32
C ASP A 231 18.35 12.51 -9.39
N PRO A 232 17.34 11.79 -9.94
CA PRO A 232 17.58 10.67 -10.83
C PRO A 232 18.27 11.16 -12.10
N ASP A 233 19.45 10.60 -12.40
CA ASP A 233 20.10 10.85 -13.68
C ASP A 233 19.31 10.17 -14.80
N LEU A 234 18.60 10.98 -15.58
CA LEU A 234 17.85 10.52 -16.76
C LEU A 234 18.77 10.33 -17.98
N GLY A 235 20.09 10.49 -17.80
CA GLY A 235 21.10 10.46 -18.84
C GLY A 235 20.84 11.52 -19.91
N GLY A 236 21.07 11.15 -21.18
CA GLY A 236 20.87 12.03 -22.35
C GLY A 236 19.45 12.57 -22.56
N TRP A 237 18.44 12.10 -21.81
CA TRP A 237 17.10 12.72 -21.80
C TRP A 237 17.08 14.11 -21.15
N SER A 238 18.06 14.41 -20.29
CA SER A 238 18.24 15.74 -19.69
C SER A 238 18.97 16.73 -20.62
N GLY A 239 19.44 16.28 -21.79
CA GLY A 239 20.27 17.07 -22.70
C GLY A 239 21.71 17.32 -22.20
N GLN A 240 22.11 16.73 -21.07
CA GLN A 240 23.47 16.87 -20.53
C GLN A 240 24.42 15.84 -21.17
N LYS A 241 25.52 16.32 -21.76
CA LYS A 241 26.51 15.51 -22.50
C LYS A 241 27.44 14.66 -21.62
N ASP A 242 27.39 14.83 -20.30
CA ASP A 242 28.29 14.16 -19.35
C ASP A 242 27.63 12.94 -18.67
N ALA A 243 26.52 12.45 -19.23
CA ALA A 243 25.71 11.35 -18.70
C ALA A 243 26.45 10.00 -18.58
N GLU A 244 27.54 9.80 -19.32
CA GLU A 244 28.29 8.53 -19.30
C GLU A 244 29.14 8.33 -18.03
N GLU A 245 29.44 9.39 -17.26
CA GLU A 245 30.25 9.32 -16.03
C GLU A 245 29.43 9.33 -14.72
N ARG A 246 28.10 9.53 -14.77
CA ARG A 246 27.24 9.79 -13.61
C ARG A 246 26.38 8.63 -13.11
N LEU A 247 26.68 7.39 -13.45
CA LEU A 247 26.02 6.25 -12.81
C LEU A 247 26.82 5.69 -11.63
N PRO A 248 26.73 6.32 -10.44
CA PRO A 248 26.83 5.58 -9.19
C PRO A 248 25.61 5.86 -8.30
N ARG A 249 24.88 4.80 -7.95
CA ARG A 249 24.02 4.68 -6.75
C ARG A 249 23.45 6.00 -6.22
N THR A 250 22.47 6.53 -6.95
CA THR A 250 21.64 7.61 -6.45
C THR A 250 20.86 7.13 -5.22
N GLU A 251 20.87 7.95 -4.16
CA GLU A 251 20.25 7.61 -2.89
C GLU A 251 18.72 7.46 -3.05
N PRO A 252 18.10 6.44 -2.45
CA PRO A 252 16.64 6.36 -2.41
C PRO A 252 16.02 7.57 -1.70
N LEU A 253 14.84 7.98 -2.15
CA LEU A 253 13.98 8.89 -1.38
C LEU A 253 13.60 8.24 -0.04
N PRO A 254 13.18 9.01 0.98
CA PRO A 254 12.77 8.44 2.27
C PRO A 254 11.41 7.73 2.19
N GLY A 255 11.14 6.81 3.12
CA GLY A 255 9.81 6.20 3.30
C GLY A 255 9.29 5.40 2.10
N ALA A 256 7.97 5.41 1.88
CA ALA A 256 7.32 4.61 0.83
C ALA A 256 7.60 5.13 -0.58
N VAL A 257 7.91 6.42 -0.74
CA VAL A 257 8.20 6.98 -2.07
C VAL A 257 9.46 6.38 -2.70
N ALA A 258 10.39 5.87 -1.87
CA ALA A 258 11.55 5.08 -2.31
C ALA A 258 11.17 3.85 -3.15
N HIS A 259 9.98 3.30 -2.90
CA HIS A 259 9.48 2.08 -3.51
C HIS A 259 8.64 2.35 -4.77
N THR A 260 8.59 3.60 -5.25
CA THR A 260 7.93 3.91 -6.53
C THR A 260 8.76 3.41 -7.70
N VAL A 261 8.11 2.77 -8.66
CA VAL A 261 8.76 2.23 -9.87
C VAL A 261 8.91 3.31 -10.95
N THR A 262 7.86 4.13 -11.10
CA THR A 262 7.73 5.17 -12.13
C THR A 262 6.65 6.16 -11.68
N ASN A 263 6.38 7.17 -12.52
CA ASN A 263 5.26 8.09 -12.33
C ASN A 263 3.95 7.31 -12.12
N PRO A 264 3.09 7.74 -11.17
CA PRO A 264 1.81 7.10 -10.98
C PRO A 264 0.87 7.35 -12.15
N ASP A 265 -0.19 6.55 -12.25
CA ASP A 265 -1.34 6.92 -13.07
C ASP A 265 -2.06 8.09 -12.38
N TYR A 266 -1.91 9.28 -12.93
CA TYR A 266 -2.48 10.50 -12.36
C TYR A 266 -4.01 10.50 -12.31
N ALA A 267 -4.70 9.81 -13.23
CA ALA A 267 -6.15 9.70 -13.19
C ALA A 267 -6.58 8.79 -12.04
N ALA A 268 -5.90 7.65 -11.88
CA ALA A 268 -6.13 6.72 -10.79
C ALA A 268 -5.82 7.38 -9.42
N VAL A 269 -4.71 8.10 -9.31
CA VAL A 269 -4.35 8.80 -8.06
C VAL A 269 -5.31 9.94 -7.74
N ALA A 270 -5.73 10.73 -8.73
CA ALA A 270 -6.72 11.78 -8.50
C ALA A 270 -8.08 11.20 -8.05
N ALA A 271 -8.48 10.06 -8.63
CA ALA A 271 -9.66 9.31 -8.22
C ALA A 271 -9.54 8.79 -6.79
N LEU A 272 -8.36 8.27 -6.42
CA LEU A 272 -8.06 7.86 -5.05
C LEU A 272 -8.14 9.03 -4.09
N GLY A 273 -7.49 10.16 -4.37
CA GLY A 273 -7.59 11.37 -3.53
C GLY A 273 -9.04 11.82 -3.34
N THR A 274 -9.81 11.88 -4.43
CA THR A 274 -11.24 12.26 -4.37
C THR A 274 -12.09 11.29 -3.53
N ALA A 275 -11.67 10.03 -3.39
CA ALA A 275 -12.36 9.05 -2.57
C ALA A 275 -11.97 9.11 -1.08
N LEU A 276 -10.82 9.72 -0.78
CA LEU A 276 -10.27 9.87 0.57
C LEU A 276 -10.73 11.18 1.25
N ASP A 277 -11.03 12.20 0.44
CA ASP A 277 -11.61 13.49 0.85
C ASP A 277 -13.08 13.34 1.32
#